data_AF-A0AAW2Z606-F1
#
_entry.id   AF-A0AAW2Z606-F1
#
_cell.length_a   1.000
_cell.length_b   1.000
_cell.length_c   1.000
_cell.angle_alpha   90.00
_cell.angle_beta   90.00
_cell.angle_gamma   90.00
#
_symmetry.space_group_name_H-M   'P 1'
#
loop_
_entity.id
_entity.type
_entity.pdbx_description
1 polymer ?
#
loop_
_entity_poly.entity_id
_entity_poly.type
_entity_poly.pdbx_seq_one_letter_code
_entity_poly.pdbx_strand_id
1 'polypeptide(L)'
;MSNIEDTVKQSLQNSYQFDDLMKLDAVKQLEKSNNKLYTLLTIVGSGTYEDYIKFSSTNDVQQISGINKDNLTTKMRVVGLCELCNGRSELSYGDISNKLQITEDEVEDYVIRALSAKLIEARLNQLEKKVYIIKSVQRNFGDEQWKQLQSLLAEWKQSVTSVQKTIQQNALKQ
;
A
#
# COMPACT_ATOMS: atom_id res chain seq x y z
N MET A 1 -15.41 25.69 -1.44
CA MET A 1 -14.85 24.60 -2.29
C MET A 1 -13.32 24.63 -2.32
N SER A 2 -12.65 25.79 -2.40
CA SER A 2 -11.16 25.90 -2.40
C SER A 2 -10.48 25.11 -1.26
N ASN A 3 -10.95 25.26 -0.02
CA ASN A 3 -10.32 24.59 1.14
C ASN A 3 -10.29 23.06 1.06
N ILE A 4 -11.28 22.43 0.42
CA ILE A 4 -11.34 20.96 0.31
C ILE A 4 -10.34 20.48 -0.75
N GLU A 5 -10.26 21.16 -1.89
CA GLU A 5 -9.26 20.84 -2.92
C GLU A 5 -7.84 21.03 -2.39
N ASP A 6 -7.59 22.11 -1.65
CA ASP A 6 -6.29 22.39 -1.03
C ASP A 6 -5.93 21.33 0.02
N THR A 7 -6.91 20.90 0.83
CA THR A 7 -6.74 19.79 1.79
C THR A 7 -6.40 18.49 1.07
N VAL A 8 -7.10 18.14 -0.02
CA VAL A 8 -6.83 16.93 -0.79
C VAL A 8 -5.43 16.97 -1.40
N LYS A 9 -5.02 18.10 -1.99
CA LYS A 9 -3.66 18.27 -2.54
C LYS A 9 -2.59 18.13 -1.45
N GLN A 10 -2.81 18.72 -0.28
CA GLN A 10 -1.88 18.62 0.84
C GLN A 10 -1.79 17.18 1.40
N SER A 11 -2.91 16.47 1.50
CA SER A 11 -2.93 15.05 1.87
C SER A 11 -2.23 14.19 0.81
N LEU A 12 -2.45 14.46 -0.48
CA LEU A 12 -1.75 13.79 -1.59
C LEU A 12 -0.24 14.00 -1.55
N GLN A 13 0.24 15.09 -0.96
CA GLN A 13 1.68 15.31 -0.76
C GLN A 13 2.20 14.51 0.45
N ASN A 14 1.53 14.62 1.61
CA ASN A 14 2.12 14.21 2.89
C ASN A 14 1.72 12.82 3.40
N SER A 15 0.59 12.27 2.93
CA SER A 15 0.00 11.06 3.52
C SER A 15 -0.05 9.90 2.52
N TYR A 16 0.03 8.66 3.00
CA TYR A 16 -0.07 7.45 2.17
C TYR A 16 -1.39 6.70 2.35
N GLN A 17 -2.20 7.10 3.32
CA GLN A 17 -3.52 6.53 3.62
C GLN A 17 -4.59 7.58 3.35
N PHE A 18 -5.63 7.18 2.63
CA PHE A 18 -6.67 8.08 2.14
C PHE A 18 -8.10 7.62 2.47
N ASP A 19 -8.27 6.53 3.22
CA ASP A 19 -9.57 5.93 3.50
C ASP A 19 -10.54 6.91 4.16
N ASP A 20 -10.08 7.61 5.21
CA ASP A 20 -10.92 8.55 5.94
C ASP A 20 -11.24 9.79 5.12
N LEU A 21 -10.32 10.22 4.26
CA LEU A 21 -10.52 11.33 3.33
C LEU A 21 -11.58 10.97 2.27
N MET A 22 -11.52 9.75 1.73
CA MET A 22 -12.49 9.27 0.72
C MET A 22 -13.90 9.08 1.28
N LYS A 23 -14.05 8.82 2.59
CA LYS A 23 -15.37 8.68 3.24
C LYS A 23 -16.13 10.01 3.32
N LEU A 24 -15.44 11.15 3.31
CA LEU A 24 -16.06 12.47 3.45
C LEU A 24 -16.96 12.81 2.26
N ASP A 25 -18.19 13.23 2.52
CA ASP A 25 -19.14 13.59 1.45
C ASP A 25 -18.67 14.78 0.61
N ALA A 26 -17.91 15.69 1.21
CA ALA A 26 -17.25 16.79 0.52
C ALA A 26 -16.26 16.30 -0.57
N VAL A 27 -15.56 15.20 -0.31
CA VAL A 27 -14.61 14.59 -1.26
C VAL A 27 -15.37 13.83 -2.34
N LYS A 28 -16.50 13.20 -2.02
CA LYS A 28 -17.39 12.59 -3.03
C LYS A 28 -17.99 13.65 -3.97
N GLN A 29 -18.28 14.85 -3.48
CA GLN A 29 -18.75 15.95 -4.33
C GLN A 29 -17.69 16.46 -5.32
N LEU A 30 -16.40 16.19 -5.08
CA LEU A 30 -15.33 16.48 -6.05
C LEU A 30 -15.47 15.66 -7.33
N GLU A 31 -16.14 14.51 -7.30
CA GLU A 31 -16.42 13.72 -8.50
C GLU A 31 -17.16 14.56 -9.56
N LYS A 32 -18.09 15.42 -9.11
CA LYS A 32 -18.92 16.29 -9.96
C LYS A 32 -18.25 17.62 -10.27
N SER A 33 -17.45 18.16 -9.34
CA SER A 33 -16.87 19.50 -9.46
C SER A 33 -15.51 19.48 -10.15
N ASN A 34 -14.66 18.51 -9.80
CA ASN A 34 -13.30 18.36 -10.29
C ASN A 34 -12.94 16.88 -10.44
N ASN A 35 -13.54 16.27 -11.47
CA ASN A 35 -13.45 14.84 -11.73
C ASN A 35 -11.98 14.34 -11.80
N LYS A 36 -11.08 15.14 -12.38
CA LYS A 36 -9.66 14.77 -12.54
C LYS A 36 -8.93 14.62 -11.21
N LEU A 37 -9.15 15.53 -10.25
CA LEU A 37 -8.54 15.45 -8.93
C LEU A 37 -9.09 14.25 -8.14
N TYR A 38 -10.40 14.01 -8.25
CA TYR A 38 -11.04 12.85 -7.64
C TYR A 38 -10.50 11.53 -8.21
N THR A 39 -10.43 11.39 -9.54
CA THR A 39 -9.86 10.20 -10.18
C THR A 39 -8.41 9.97 -9.75
N LEU A 40 -7.59 11.03 -9.67
CA LEU A 40 -6.22 10.90 -9.20
C LEU A 40 -6.16 10.40 -7.75
N LEU A 41 -6.99 10.95 -6.86
CA LEU A 41 -7.08 10.50 -5.48
C LEU A 41 -7.48 9.02 -5.39
N THR A 42 -8.46 8.60 -6.21
CA THR A 42 -8.88 7.18 -6.29
C THR A 42 -7.75 6.28 -6.79
N ILE A 43 -6.99 6.71 -7.79
CA ILE A 43 -5.83 5.94 -8.29
C ILE A 43 -4.76 5.81 -7.20
N VAL A 44 -4.46 6.88 -6.48
CA VAL A 44 -3.45 6.85 -5.41
C VAL A 44 -3.92 6.01 -4.22
N GLY A 45 -5.21 6.05 -3.88
CA GLY A 45 -5.79 5.30 -2.77
C GLY A 45 -5.96 3.80 -3.06
N SER A 46 -6.47 3.45 -4.24
CA SER A 46 -6.92 2.08 -4.55
C SER A 46 -6.46 1.56 -5.92
N GLY A 47 -5.86 2.39 -6.77
CA GLY A 47 -5.44 2.03 -8.12
C GLY A 47 -4.03 1.44 -8.20
N THR A 48 -3.69 0.99 -9.41
CA THR A 48 -2.37 0.42 -9.72
C THR A 48 -1.42 1.46 -10.33
N TYR A 49 -0.12 1.15 -10.37
CA TYR A 49 0.86 1.98 -11.05
C TYR A 49 0.56 2.12 -12.57
N GLU A 50 0.00 1.08 -13.19
CA GLU A 50 -0.40 1.14 -14.59
C GLU A 50 -1.56 2.13 -14.84
N ASP A 51 -2.52 2.19 -13.91
CA ASP A 51 -3.62 3.16 -13.97
C ASP A 51 -3.09 4.59 -13.87
N TYR A 52 -2.09 4.81 -13.02
CA TYR A 52 -1.41 6.09 -12.91
C TYR A 52 -0.69 6.47 -14.22
N ILE A 53 0.01 5.53 -14.87
CA ILE A 53 0.67 5.80 -16.15
C ILE A 53 -0.36 6.23 -17.20
N LYS A 54 -1.46 5.47 -17.36
CA LYS A 54 -2.54 5.79 -18.30
C LYS A 54 -3.20 7.15 -18.01
N PHE A 55 -3.33 7.49 -16.74
CA PHE A 55 -3.85 8.80 -16.34
C PHE A 55 -2.87 9.92 -16.68
N SER A 56 -1.58 9.71 -16.39
CA SER A 56 -0.51 10.71 -16.59
C SER A 56 -0.16 10.94 -18.07
N SER A 57 -0.46 9.99 -18.96
CA SER A 57 -0.29 10.17 -20.41
C SER A 57 -1.37 11.07 -21.01
N THR A 58 -2.54 11.11 -20.37
CA THR A 58 -3.73 11.83 -20.87
C THR A 58 -3.90 13.19 -20.19
N ASN A 59 -3.41 13.34 -18.96
CA ASN A 59 -3.62 14.52 -18.14
C ASN A 59 -2.32 15.06 -17.54
N ASP A 60 -2.21 16.38 -17.47
CA ASP A 60 -1.13 17.04 -16.73
C ASP A 60 -1.38 16.93 -15.22
N VAL A 61 -0.74 15.93 -14.61
CA VAL A 61 -0.89 15.61 -13.19
C VAL A 61 -0.37 16.74 -12.30
N GLN A 62 0.62 17.51 -12.77
CA GLN A 62 1.19 18.62 -12.00
C GLN A 62 0.21 19.78 -11.92
N GLN A 63 -0.50 20.08 -13.01
CA GLN A 63 -1.56 21.11 -13.00
C GLN A 63 -2.75 20.70 -12.12
N ILE A 64 -3.10 19.42 -12.08
CA ILE A 64 -4.25 18.92 -11.32
C ILE A 64 -3.95 18.89 -9.82
N SER A 65 -2.82 18.30 -9.44
CA SER A 65 -2.48 18.05 -8.03
C SER A 65 -1.65 19.16 -7.39
N GLY A 66 -0.98 20.00 -8.18
CA GLY A 66 0.05 20.93 -7.69
C GLY A 66 1.36 20.23 -7.25
N ILE A 67 1.46 18.91 -7.42
CA ILE A 67 2.62 18.10 -7.02
C ILE A 67 3.47 17.82 -8.26
N ASN A 68 4.80 17.88 -8.11
CA ASN A 68 5.70 17.47 -9.17
C ASN A 68 5.42 16.01 -9.60
N LYS A 69 5.31 15.79 -10.91
CA LYS A 69 5.11 14.47 -11.53
C LYS A 69 6.09 13.42 -11.00
N ASP A 70 7.36 13.77 -10.78
CA ASP A 70 8.38 12.84 -10.32
C ASP A 70 8.16 12.40 -8.87
N ASN A 71 7.73 13.33 -8.02
CA ASN A 71 7.40 13.04 -6.62
C ASN A 71 6.20 12.10 -6.54
N LEU A 72 5.18 12.34 -7.35
CA LEU A 72 3.99 11.51 -7.38
C LEU A 72 4.26 10.14 -8.01
N THR A 73 5.12 10.06 -9.04
CA THR A 73 5.60 8.80 -9.61
C THR A 73 6.33 7.97 -8.56
N THR A 74 7.24 8.61 -7.82
CA THR A 74 7.97 7.97 -6.71
C THR A 74 7.00 7.45 -5.66
N LYS A 75 6.02 8.27 -5.28
CA LYS A 75 4.98 7.90 -4.33
C LYS A 75 4.18 6.68 -4.80
N MET A 76 3.71 6.69 -6.04
CA MET A 76 2.98 5.58 -6.63
C MET A 76 3.81 4.28 -6.67
N ARG A 77 5.11 4.37 -6.92
CA ARG A 77 6.02 3.22 -6.86
C ARG A 77 6.17 2.69 -5.43
N VAL A 78 6.41 3.56 -4.45
CA VAL A 78 6.49 3.15 -3.02
C VAL A 78 5.19 2.48 -2.57
N VAL A 79 4.06 3.06 -2.96
CA VAL A 79 2.71 2.56 -2.68
C VAL A 79 2.46 1.21 -3.39
N GLY A 80 2.92 1.09 -4.64
CA GLY A 80 2.98 -0.15 -5.43
C GLY A 80 3.76 -1.27 -4.75
N LEU A 81 4.93 -0.94 -4.20
CA LEU A 81 5.79 -1.88 -3.48
C LEU A 81 5.08 -2.41 -2.23
N CYS A 82 4.42 -1.54 -1.45
CA CYS A 82 3.71 -1.95 -0.24
C CYS A 82 2.59 -2.95 -0.53
N GLU A 83 1.88 -2.77 -1.65
CA GLU A 83 0.87 -3.71 -2.12
C GLU A 83 1.48 -5.04 -2.53
N LEU A 84 2.62 -5.02 -3.23
CA LEU A 84 3.33 -6.25 -3.61
C LEU A 84 3.83 -7.03 -2.39
N CYS A 85 4.23 -6.34 -1.32
CA CYS A 85 4.66 -6.97 -0.07
C CYS A 85 3.51 -7.63 0.71
N ASN A 86 2.26 -7.23 0.45
CA ASN A 86 1.12 -7.68 1.24
C ASN A 86 0.88 -9.19 1.05
N GLY A 87 0.92 -9.94 2.16
CA GLY A 87 0.71 -11.39 2.16
C GLY A 87 1.90 -12.22 1.64
N ARG A 88 3.08 -11.62 1.41
CA ARG A 88 4.30 -12.33 0.99
C ARG A 88 5.39 -12.21 2.06
N SER A 89 6.13 -13.29 2.27
CA SER A 89 7.28 -13.32 3.21
C SER A 89 8.60 -12.95 2.56
N GLU A 90 8.73 -13.15 1.24
CA GLU A 90 9.91 -12.78 0.47
C GLU A 90 9.54 -12.31 -0.94
N LEU A 91 10.39 -11.45 -1.51
CA LEU A 91 10.32 -10.96 -2.88
C LEU A 91 11.71 -10.96 -3.51
N SER A 92 11.79 -11.32 -4.79
CA SER A 92 13.02 -11.14 -5.57
C SER A 92 13.13 -9.71 -6.10
N TYR A 93 14.34 -9.24 -6.41
CA TYR A 93 14.53 -7.93 -7.03
C TYR A 93 13.91 -7.89 -8.44
N GLY A 94 13.87 -9.03 -9.13
CA GLY A 94 13.17 -9.19 -10.40
C GLY A 94 11.65 -8.94 -10.28
N ASP A 95 11.00 -9.49 -9.26
CA ASP A 95 9.57 -9.25 -9.04
C ASP A 95 9.27 -7.77 -8.77
N ILE A 96 10.14 -7.13 -7.97
CA ILE A 96 9.99 -5.72 -7.60
C ILE A 96 10.25 -4.81 -8.81
N SER A 97 11.34 -5.03 -9.55
CA SER A 97 11.69 -4.25 -10.74
C SER A 97 10.61 -4.33 -11.81
N ASN A 98 10.08 -5.53 -12.08
CA ASN A 98 8.98 -5.74 -13.02
C ASN A 98 7.70 -5.01 -12.59
N LYS A 99 7.31 -5.13 -11.31
CA LYS A 99 6.07 -4.52 -10.81
C LYS A 99 6.14 -2.98 -10.78
N LEU A 100 7.29 -2.43 -10.45
CA LEU A 100 7.51 -0.98 -10.35
C LEU A 100 7.97 -0.32 -11.65
N GLN A 101 8.31 -1.14 -12.67
CA GLN A 101 8.91 -0.72 -13.93
C GLN A 101 10.15 0.16 -13.71
N ILE A 102 11.09 -0.38 -12.95
CA ILE A 102 12.39 0.22 -12.63
C ILE A 102 13.52 -0.76 -12.93
N THR A 103 14.75 -0.28 -12.93
CA THR A 103 15.92 -1.15 -13.02
C THR A 103 16.17 -1.89 -11.70
N GLU A 104 16.88 -3.02 -11.74
CA GLU A 104 17.22 -3.75 -10.51
C GLU A 104 18.10 -2.92 -9.57
N ASP A 105 18.95 -2.04 -10.11
CA ASP A 105 19.82 -1.15 -9.33
C ASP A 105 19.02 -0.13 -8.51
N GLU A 106 17.83 0.25 -8.97
CA GLU A 106 16.93 1.19 -8.27
C GLU A 106 16.06 0.50 -7.20
N VAL A 107 16.02 -0.84 -7.16
CA VAL A 107 15.14 -1.57 -6.23
C VAL A 107 15.45 -1.22 -4.78
N GLU A 108 16.73 -1.18 -4.41
CA GLU A 108 17.15 -0.85 -3.04
C GLU A 108 16.69 0.54 -2.62
N ASP A 109 16.83 1.53 -3.49
CA ASP A 109 16.40 2.90 -3.23
C ASP A 109 14.89 2.96 -2.92
N TYR A 110 14.07 2.26 -3.68
CA TYR A 110 12.63 2.22 -3.44
C TYR A 110 12.25 1.46 -2.16
N VAL A 111 12.95 0.37 -1.86
CA VAL A 111 12.77 -0.38 -0.60
C VAL A 111 13.18 0.47 0.60
N ILE A 112 14.30 1.19 0.52
CA ILE A 112 14.79 2.11 1.56
C ILE A 112 13.80 3.26 1.75
N ARG A 113 13.24 3.83 0.68
CA ARG A 113 12.19 4.86 0.77
C ARG A 113 10.95 4.34 1.49
N ALA A 114 10.51 3.13 1.18
CA ALA A 114 9.35 2.52 1.84
C ALA A 114 9.61 2.21 3.33
N LEU A 115 10.83 1.76 3.67
CA LEU A 115 11.28 1.58 5.06
C LEU A 115 11.32 2.90 5.82
N SER A 116 11.89 3.94 5.20
CA SER A 116 12.01 5.30 5.77
C SER A 116 10.64 5.94 6.01
N ALA A 117 9.68 5.68 5.11
CA ALA A 117 8.29 6.09 5.26
C ALA A 117 7.49 5.24 6.26
N LYS A 118 8.12 4.22 6.88
CA LYS A 118 7.49 3.26 7.80
C LYS A 118 6.30 2.52 7.21
N LEU A 119 6.29 2.33 5.89
CA LEU A 119 5.22 1.62 5.18
C LEU A 119 5.49 0.11 5.12
N ILE A 120 6.76 -0.28 5.23
CA ILE A 120 7.18 -1.69 5.34
C ILE A 120 8.22 -1.84 6.45
N GLU A 121 8.32 -3.04 7.01
CA GLU A 121 9.52 -3.51 7.69
C GLU A 121 10.03 -4.75 6.96
N ALA A 122 11.30 -4.72 6.60
CA ALA A 122 11.93 -5.74 5.77
C ALA A 122 13.45 -5.81 6.01
N ARG A 123 14.05 -6.91 5.57
CA ARG A 123 15.50 -7.11 5.50
C ARG A 123 15.91 -7.33 4.05
N LEU A 124 16.95 -6.64 3.60
CA LEU A 124 17.48 -6.80 2.25
C LEU A 124 18.64 -7.79 2.28
N ASN A 125 18.65 -8.72 1.33
CA ASN A 125 19.79 -9.55 1.00
C ASN A 125 20.22 -9.25 -0.43
N GLN A 126 21.19 -8.36 -0.58
CA GLN A 126 21.70 -7.91 -1.87
C GLN A 126 22.40 -9.04 -2.65
N LEU A 127 23.14 -9.92 -1.96
CA LEU A 127 23.84 -11.05 -2.61
C LEU A 127 22.86 -12.02 -3.27
N GLU A 128 21.75 -12.31 -2.60
CA GLU A 128 20.70 -13.20 -3.14
C GLU A 128 19.66 -12.46 -3.97
N LYS A 129 19.75 -11.12 -4.08
CA LYS A 129 18.74 -10.27 -4.71
C LYS A 129 17.33 -10.52 -4.17
N LYS A 130 17.20 -10.58 -2.84
CA LYS A 130 15.95 -10.84 -2.12
C LYS A 130 15.63 -9.79 -1.07
N VAL A 131 14.34 -9.57 -0.84
CA VAL A 131 13.78 -8.75 0.24
C VAL A 131 12.89 -9.64 1.10
N TYR A 132 13.25 -9.79 2.36
CA TYR A 132 12.46 -10.53 3.36
C TYR A 132 11.53 -9.56 4.07
N ILE A 133 10.22 -9.80 3.96
CA ILE A 133 9.18 -8.91 4.48
C ILE A 133 8.78 -9.38 5.87
N ILE A 134 8.76 -8.44 6.81
CA ILE A 134 8.31 -8.66 8.19
C ILE A 134 6.88 -8.15 8.33
N LYS A 135 6.60 -6.93 7.84
CA LYS A 135 5.25 -6.36 7.79
C LYS A 135 5.12 -5.32 6.69
N SER A 136 3.90 -5.10 6.22
CA SER A 136 3.55 -4.05 5.26
C SER A 136 2.25 -3.37 5.65
N VAL A 137 2.20 -2.05 5.51
CA VAL A 137 0.98 -1.26 5.68
C VAL A 137 0.09 -1.44 4.44
N GLN A 138 -1.19 -1.73 4.66
CA GLN A 138 -2.18 -1.75 3.59
C GLN A 138 -2.71 -0.33 3.34
N ARG A 139 -2.89 0.02 2.05
CA ARG A 139 -3.37 1.34 1.63
C ARG A 139 -4.81 1.63 2.02
N ASN A 140 -5.63 0.57 1.96
CA ASN A 140 -7.03 0.59 2.33
C ASN A 140 -7.31 -0.57 3.28
N PHE A 141 -7.98 -0.28 4.39
CA PHE A 141 -8.48 -1.27 5.34
C PHE A 141 -10.01 -1.14 5.47
N GLY A 142 -10.72 -1.88 4.62
CA GLY A 142 -12.18 -1.88 4.55
C GLY A 142 -12.81 -3.16 5.07
N ASP A 143 -14.09 -3.35 4.73
CA ASP A 143 -14.89 -4.48 5.21
C ASP A 143 -14.34 -5.84 4.80
N GLU A 144 -13.73 -5.95 3.62
CA GLU A 144 -13.11 -7.18 3.15
C GLU A 144 -11.90 -7.56 4.01
N GLN A 145 -11.06 -6.58 4.35
CA GLN A 145 -9.91 -6.77 5.22
C GLN A 145 -10.34 -7.14 6.64
N TRP A 146 -11.44 -6.54 7.14
CA TRP A 146 -12.04 -6.94 8.42
C TRP A 146 -12.52 -8.39 8.43
N LYS A 147 -13.18 -8.84 7.35
CA LYS A 147 -13.62 -10.24 7.20
C LYS A 147 -12.43 -11.21 7.15
N GLN A 148 -11.38 -10.86 6.40
CA GLN A 148 -10.15 -11.65 6.35
C GLN A 148 -9.49 -11.75 7.72
N LEU A 149 -9.38 -10.64 8.44
CA LEU A 149 -8.84 -10.61 9.80
C LEU A 149 -9.66 -11.47 10.76
N GLN A 150 -11.00 -11.40 10.66
CA GLN A 150 -11.89 -12.23 11.47
C GLN A 150 -11.66 -13.74 11.23
N SER A 151 -11.52 -14.15 9.97
CA SER A 151 -11.22 -15.55 9.62
C SER A 151 -9.87 -15.98 10.20
N LEU A 152 -8.84 -15.16 10.01
CA LEU A 152 -7.49 -15.45 10.49
C LEU A 152 -7.44 -15.59 12.02
N LEU A 153 -8.15 -14.71 12.75
CA LEU A 153 -8.25 -14.79 14.20
C LEU A 153 -9.01 -16.04 14.68
N ALA A 154 -10.04 -16.46 13.95
CA ALA A 154 -10.77 -17.68 14.25
C ALA A 154 -9.89 -18.93 14.05
N GLU A 155 -9.15 -18.99 12.95
CA GLU A 155 -8.17 -20.06 12.66
C GLU A 155 -7.05 -20.10 13.70
N TRP A 156 -6.53 -18.93 14.09
CA TRP A 156 -5.50 -18.84 15.12
C TRP A 156 -6.01 -19.33 16.48
N LYS A 157 -7.22 -18.93 16.87
CA LYS A 157 -7.88 -19.42 18.10
C LYS A 157 -8.04 -20.94 18.09
N GLN A 158 -8.46 -21.52 16.96
CA GLN A 158 -8.60 -22.96 16.81
C GLN A 158 -7.23 -23.65 16.94
N SER A 159 -6.19 -23.10 16.32
CA SER A 159 -4.82 -23.61 16.37
C SER A 159 -4.27 -23.61 17.80
N VAL A 160 -4.41 -22.51 18.54
CA VAL A 160 -3.98 -22.41 19.95
C VAL A 160 -4.73 -23.41 20.83
N THR A 161 -6.05 -23.54 20.62
CA THR A 161 -6.87 -24.50 21.38
C THR A 161 -6.46 -25.95 21.10
N SER A 162 -6.09 -26.26 19.86
CA SER A 162 -5.58 -27.58 19.47
C SER A 162 -4.26 -27.90 20.18
N VAL A 163 -3.30 -26.96 20.13
CA VAL A 163 -2.00 -27.11 20.83
C VAL A 163 -2.20 -27.29 22.34
N GLN A 164 -3.08 -26.50 22.96
CA GLN A 164 -3.40 -26.64 24.38
C GLN A 164 -3.92 -28.04 24.72
N LYS A 165 -4.83 -28.59 23.91
CA LYS A 165 -5.36 -29.96 24.11
C LYS A 165 -4.27 -31.01 23.97
N THR A 166 -3.39 -30.88 22.97
CA THR A 166 -2.27 -31.82 22.78
C THR A 166 -1.31 -31.80 23.98
N ILE A 167 -1.01 -30.62 24.54
CA ILE A 167 -0.16 -30.51 25.74
C ILE A 167 -0.83 -31.19 26.94
N GLN A 168 -2.12 -30.93 27.18
CA GLN A 168 -2.87 -31.55 28.28
C GLN A 168 -2.93 -33.08 28.16
N GLN A 169 -3.17 -33.60 26.95
CA GLN A 169 -3.19 -35.04 26.70
C GLN A 169 -1.83 -35.70 26.91
N ASN A 170 -0.73 -35.03 26.57
CA ASN A 170 0.62 -35.54 26.81
C ASN A 170 0.99 -35.50 28.30
N ALA A 171 0.54 -34.48 29.04
CA ALA A 171 0.77 -34.38 30.48
C ALA A 171 0.04 -35.48 31.29
N LEU A 172 -1.08 -36.01 30.78
CA LEU A 172 -1.82 -37.12 31.42
C LEU A 172 -1.27 -38.51 31.08
N LYS A 173 -0.30 -38.59 30.16
CA LYS A 173 0.35 -39.85 29.73
C LYS A 173 1.72 -40.07 30.40
N GLN A 174 2.21 -39.10 31.18
CA GLN A 174 3.39 -39.21 32.03
C GLN A 174 2.96 -39.41 33.48
#